data_AF-C7CNB8-F1
#
_entry.id   AF-C7CNB8-F1
#
_cell.length_a   1.000
_cell.length_b   1.000
_cell.length_c   1.000
_cell.angle_alpha   90.00
_cell.angle_beta   90.00
_cell.angle_gamma   90.00
#
_symmetry.space_group_name_H-M   'P 1'
#
loop_
_entity.id
_entity.type
_entity.pdbx_description
1 polymer ?
#
loop_
_entity_poly.entity_id
_entity_poly.type
_entity_poly.pdbx_seq_one_letter_code
_entity_poly.pdbx_strand_id
1 'polypeptide(L)'
;MMKLIRRIRGKEEPNDPLPGTSYRVTGGALVLAGLAVISPGVKDALLALANNTYNLGLSLDAPWWIGLPLVSLGLLLFILGFVTDRSGTNKGQFVAIRHQSFQPLAANLPKEAMPRRMQRRKIQVYDCDLSSFMNSQPVDPAGAVRLQEKLAQHIAGVRRSDHDAALGYYGIVHIPFQFLAGCSISTYPEVALFELNRNTNQWHELNTGDGTNLKPKLIRSIDPANPTAAVIRIEISYPISPAEPAKLIQGPYREYALRIEAPGIDKISHYGQVHTVSKLFREALDEIHNELGNAPIVHVFYSGPVSLGFSLGRQISRTIHNRVFVYNYTSQSNPAYAWGIDVTRDSPPHEMVVWTRLV
;
A
#
# COMPACT_ATOMS: atom_id res chain seq x y z
N MET A 1 29.38 21.44 -19.78
CA MET A 1 29.07 21.05 -18.37
C MET A 1 27.57 21.15 -18.00
N MET A 2 26.81 22.11 -18.56
CA MET A 2 25.36 22.29 -18.31
C MET A 2 24.42 21.17 -18.81
N LYS A 3 24.85 20.33 -19.76
CA LYS A 3 24.06 19.18 -20.26
C LYS A 3 24.16 17.92 -19.38
N LEU A 4 25.20 17.79 -18.54
CA LEU A 4 25.39 16.64 -17.67
C LEU A 4 24.53 16.75 -16.39
N ILE A 5 24.33 17.98 -15.89
CA ILE A 5 23.44 18.28 -14.75
C ILE A 5 21.96 18.07 -15.12
N ARG A 6 21.59 18.30 -16.40
CA ARG A 6 20.22 18.05 -16.88
C ARG A 6 19.87 16.57 -17.02
N ARG A 7 20.87 15.69 -17.17
CA ARG A 7 20.67 14.24 -17.36
C ARG A 7 20.53 13.47 -16.04
N ILE A 8 20.94 14.06 -14.91
CA ILE A 8 20.78 13.49 -13.56
C ILE A 8 19.41 13.85 -12.95
N ARG A 9 18.70 14.84 -13.53
CA ARG A 9 17.37 15.30 -13.07
C ARG A 9 16.20 14.53 -13.72
N GLY A 10 16.45 13.31 -14.20
CA GLY A 10 15.45 12.37 -14.71
C GLY A 10 14.89 11.47 -13.61
N LYS A 11 14.40 12.07 -12.53
CA LYS A 11 13.58 11.38 -11.53
C LYS A 11 12.31 12.20 -11.39
N GLU A 12 11.17 11.54 -11.57
CA GLU A 12 9.84 12.04 -11.28
C GLU A 12 9.90 12.96 -10.05
N GLU A 13 9.59 14.25 -10.23
CA GLU A 13 9.36 15.11 -9.08
C GLU A 13 8.19 14.48 -8.32
N PRO A 14 8.34 14.14 -7.02
CA PRO A 14 7.19 13.76 -6.24
C PRO A 14 6.23 14.94 -6.29
N ASN A 15 4.97 14.68 -6.67
CA ASN A 15 3.92 15.69 -6.81
C ASN A 15 3.64 16.51 -5.53
N ASP A 16 4.35 16.24 -4.44
CA ASP A 16 4.44 17.13 -3.28
C ASP A 16 5.79 16.95 -2.57
N PRO A 17 6.73 17.92 -2.62
CA PRO A 17 8.00 17.79 -1.93
C PRO A 17 7.77 17.79 -0.42
N LEU A 18 8.25 16.74 0.26
CA LEU A 18 8.19 16.66 1.73
C LEU A 18 8.78 17.93 2.36
N PRO A 19 8.30 18.38 3.55
CA PRO A 19 8.71 19.65 4.16
C PRO A 19 10.24 19.78 4.36
N GLY A 20 10.94 18.67 4.58
CA GLY A 20 12.40 18.56 4.71
C GLY A 20 13.17 18.68 3.40
N THR A 21 12.50 18.66 2.26
CA THR A 21 13.14 18.65 0.93
C THR A 21 13.87 19.96 0.64
N SER A 22 13.28 21.10 0.98
CA SER A 22 13.92 22.42 0.85
C SER A 22 15.22 22.48 1.67
N TYR A 23 15.17 22.05 2.93
CA TYR A 23 16.33 21.98 3.82
C TYR A 23 17.45 21.07 3.28
N ARG A 24 17.12 19.92 2.69
CA ARG A 24 18.11 19.01 2.08
C ARG A 24 18.73 19.57 0.82
N VAL A 25 17.95 20.21 -0.05
CA VAL A 25 18.45 20.84 -1.29
C VAL A 25 19.37 22.00 -0.94
N THR A 26 18.93 22.91 -0.07
CA THR A 26 19.74 24.05 0.39
C THR A 26 20.97 23.58 1.18
N GLY A 27 20.80 22.62 2.10
CA GLY A 27 21.90 22.04 2.86
C GLY A 27 22.95 21.36 1.99
N GLY A 28 22.53 20.55 1.02
CA GLY A 28 23.42 19.90 0.06
C GLY A 28 24.16 20.90 -0.83
N ALA A 29 23.49 21.97 -1.28
CA ALA A 29 24.12 23.04 -2.04
C ALA A 29 25.20 23.78 -1.21
N LEU A 30 24.94 24.04 0.07
CA LEU A 30 25.91 24.66 0.97
C LEU A 30 27.10 23.75 1.27
N VAL A 31 26.89 22.43 1.43
CA VAL A 31 27.99 21.46 1.57
C VAL A 31 28.87 21.45 0.32
N LEU A 32 28.28 21.40 -0.87
CA LEU A 32 29.04 21.43 -2.12
C LEU A 32 29.80 22.74 -2.30
N ALA A 33 29.18 23.88 -1.98
CA ALA A 33 29.83 25.19 -2.02
C ALA A 33 30.99 25.28 -1.01
N GLY A 34 30.78 24.80 0.23
CA GLY A 34 31.81 24.77 1.26
C GLY A 34 32.98 23.86 0.91
N LEU A 35 32.71 22.66 0.38
CA LEU A 35 33.75 21.74 -0.11
C LEU A 35 34.51 22.32 -1.31
N ALA A 36 33.82 23.03 -2.21
CA ALA A 36 34.46 23.74 -3.31
C ALA A 36 35.38 24.86 -2.79
N VAL A 37 35.07 25.49 -1.65
CA VAL A 37 35.97 26.46 -0.99
C VAL A 37 37.18 25.76 -0.37
N ILE A 38 36.99 24.61 0.29
CA ILE A 38 38.03 23.91 1.07
C ILE A 38 38.97 23.08 0.19
N SER A 39 38.49 22.44 -0.87
CA SER A 39 39.28 21.54 -1.72
C SER A 39 39.81 22.30 -2.92
N PRO A 40 41.08 22.76 -2.91
CA PRO A 40 41.62 23.54 -3.98
C PRO A 40 42.06 22.60 -5.11
N GLY A 41 41.65 22.88 -6.33
CA GLY A 41 41.96 21.97 -7.43
C GLY A 41 41.61 22.57 -8.77
N VAL A 42 40.44 22.23 -9.31
CA VAL A 42 40.09 22.64 -10.67
C VAL A 42 39.71 24.13 -10.75
N LYS A 43 39.05 24.68 -9.71
CA LYS A 43 38.68 26.10 -9.68
C LYS A 43 39.92 26.99 -9.57
N ASP A 44 40.88 26.62 -8.73
CA ASP A 44 42.07 27.44 -8.48
C ASP A 44 43.03 27.34 -9.65
N ALA A 45 43.09 26.19 -10.33
CA ALA A 45 43.84 26.07 -11.58
C ALA A 45 43.26 26.97 -12.70
N LEU A 46 41.93 27.01 -12.86
CA LEU A 46 41.28 27.86 -13.87
C LEU A 46 41.35 29.36 -13.51
N LEU A 47 41.14 29.70 -12.24
CA LEU A 47 41.23 31.07 -11.76
C LEU A 47 42.67 31.58 -11.76
N ALA A 48 43.66 30.74 -11.42
CA ALA A 48 45.08 31.08 -11.55
C ALA A 48 45.47 31.28 -13.02
N LEU A 49 45.00 30.43 -13.93
CA LEU A 49 45.24 30.57 -15.37
C LEU A 49 44.66 31.88 -15.92
N ALA A 50 43.42 32.22 -15.54
CA ALA A 50 42.78 33.47 -15.97
C ALA A 50 43.42 34.71 -15.33
N ASN A 51 43.75 34.65 -14.04
CA ASN A 51 44.39 35.74 -13.32
C ASN A 51 45.78 36.06 -13.89
N ASN A 52 46.55 35.03 -14.28
CA ASN A 52 47.86 35.18 -14.89
C ASN A 52 47.78 35.68 -16.35
N THR A 53 46.83 35.16 -17.14
CA THR A 53 46.66 35.55 -18.55
C THR A 53 46.17 36.99 -18.72
N TYR A 54 45.31 37.47 -17.82
CA TYR A 54 44.67 38.79 -17.93
C TYR A 54 45.12 39.80 -16.87
N ASN A 55 46.09 39.44 -16.02
CA ASN A 55 46.67 40.28 -14.97
C ASN A 55 45.62 40.91 -14.04
N LEU A 56 44.65 40.12 -13.59
CA LEU A 56 43.41 40.59 -12.94
C LEU A 56 43.58 40.96 -11.45
N GLY A 57 44.73 40.65 -10.83
CA GLY A 57 44.99 40.96 -9.41
C GLY A 57 44.08 40.24 -8.42
N LEU A 58 43.46 39.12 -8.81
CA LEU A 58 42.50 38.40 -7.97
C LEU A 58 43.21 37.65 -6.84
N SER A 59 42.75 37.83 -5.61
CA SER A 59 43.13 36.99 -4.47
C SER A 59 42.47 35.63 -4.60
N LEU A 60 43.27 34.58 -4.76
CA LEU A 60 42.81 33.20 -4.93
C LEU A 60 42.58 32.48 -3.61
N ASP A 61 42.98 33.11 -2.50
CA ASP A 61 42.88 32.54 -1.16
C ASP A 61 41.52 32.87 -0.56
N ALA A 62 40.47 32.19 -1.04
CA ALA A 62 39.27 32.07 -0.23
C ALA A 62 39.68 31.30 1.04
N PRO A 63 39.67 31.90 2.23
CA PRO A 63 40.20 31.23 3.39
C PRO A 63 39.39 29.97 3.70
N TRP A 64 40.08 28.86 3.96
CA TRP A 64 39.45 27.58 4.29
C TRP A 64 38.47 27.70 5.48
N TRP A 65 38.71 28.66 6.37
CA TRP A 65 37.85 28.97 7.50
C TRP A 65 36.48 29.55 7.10
N ILE A 66 36.28 30.01 5.86
CA ILE A 66 34.96 30.39 5.31
C ILE A 66 34.19 29.15 4.80
N GLY A 67 34.92 28.16 4.26
CA GLY A 67 34.30 26.91 3.77
C GLY A 67 33.75 26.03 4.90
N LEU A 68 34.41 26.00 6.06
CA LEU A 68 33.97 25.18 7.20
C LEU A 68 32.59 25.57 7.77
N PRO A 69 32.27 26.86 7.99
CA PRO A 69 30.93 27.31 8.35
C PRO A 69 29.87 26.91 7.31
N LEU A 70 30.19 27.00 6.01
CA LEU A 70 29.27 26.61 4.94
C LEU A 70 28.98 25.11 4.96
N VAL A 71 30.00 24.27 5.12
CA VAL A 71 29.82 22.82 5.28
C VAL A 71 29.03 22.51 6.56
N SER A 72 29.35 23.17 7.67
CA SER A 72 28.69 22.94 8.96
C SER A 72 27.22 23.34 8.94
N LEU A 73 26.89 24.52 8.41
CA LEU A 73 25.52 24.98 8.21
C LEU A 73 24.78 24.11 7.19
N GLY A 74 25.47 23.70 6.12
CA GLY A 74 24.93 22.78 5.13
C GLY A 74 24.55 21.43 5.72
N LEU A 75 25.44 20.82 6.51
CA LEU A 75 25.17 19.57 7.24
C LEU A 75 24.04 19.74 8.26
N LEU A 76 24.01 20.86 9.00
CA LEU A 76 22.95 21.17 9.95
C LEU A 76 21.59 21.23 9.25
N LEU A 77 21.46 21.98 8.15
CA LEU A 77 20.21 22.06 7.37
C LEU A 77 19.86 20.71 6.73
N PHE A 78 20.86 19.96 6.26
CA PHE A 78 20.63 18.63 5.68
C PHE A 78 20.06 17.65 6.72
N ILE A 79 20.63 17.63 7.93
CA ILE A 79 20.13 16.86 9.07
C ILE A 79 18.75 17.35 9.49
N LEU A 80 18.55 18.67 9.59
CA LEU A 80 17.26 19.29 9.92
C LEU A 80 16.18 18.88 8.92
N GLY A 81 16.50 18.73 7.64
CA GLY A 81 15.59 18.23 6.63
C GLY A 81 15.10 16.81 6.92
N PHE A 82 16.02 15.89 7.28
CA PHE A 82 15.63 14.53 7.69
C PHE A 82 14.83 14.50 9.00
N VAL A 83 15.17 15.36 9.97
CA VAL A 83 14.43 15.48 11.23
C VAL A 83 13.03 16.03 10.98
N THR A 84 12.89 17.02 10.10
CA THR A 84 11.60 17.63 9.74
C THR A 84 10.70 16.63 9.05
N ASP A 85 11.23 15.87 8.08
CA ASP A 85 10.49 14.77 7.42
C ASP A 85 10.05 13.69 8.42
N ARG A 86 10.90 13.36 9.41
CA ARG A 86 10.55 12.43 10.50
C ARG A 86 9.52 12.99 11.48
N SER A 87 9.41 14.31 11.59
CA SER A 87 8.51 14.98 12.54
C SER A 87 7.06 15.04 12.09
N GLY A 88 6.76 14.72 10.83
CA GLY A 88 5.41 14.69 10.28
C GLY A 88 4.86 16.02 9.78
N THR A 89 3.63 16.00 9.31
CA THR A 89 2.93 17.17 8.76
C THR A 89 1.72 17.55 9.60
N ASN A 90 1.41 18.84 9.66
CA ASN A 90 0.15 19.36 10.20
C ASN A 90 -0.93 19.47 9.10
N LYS A 91 -0.57 19.23 7.83
CA LYS A 91 -1.51 19.32 6.70
C LYS A 91 -2.43 18.12 6.67
N GLY A 92 -3.71 18.39 6.40
CA GLY A 92 -4.77 17.39 6.26
C GLY A 92 -5.06 16.61 7.54
N GLN A 93 -6.24 15.99 7.57
CA GLN A 93 -6.64 15.05 8.62
C GLN A 93 -6.07 13.66 8.37
N PHE A 94 -5.94 12.88 9.44
CA PHE A 94 -5.65 11.45 9.38
C PHE A 94 -6.90 10.68 9.79
N VAL A 95 -7.49 9.95 8.83
CA VAL A 95 -8.68 9.13 9.08
C VAL A 95 -8.26 7.70 9.36
N ALA A 96 -8.31 7.30 10.63
CA ALA A 96 -8.04 5.94 11.08
C ALA A 96 -9.32 5.09 10.95
N ILE A 97 -9.38 4.26 9.92
CA ILE A 97 -10.48 3.36 9.61
C ILE A 97 -10.29 2.06 10.40
N ARG A 98 -11.12 1.86 11.42
CA ARG A 98 -11.26 0.57 12.10
C ARG A 98 -12.29 -0.26 11.35
N HIS A 99 -11.88 -1.38 10.76
CA HIS A 99 -12.78 -2.26 10.04
C HIS A 99 -12.89 -3.60 10.77
N GLN A 100 -14.07 -3.89 11.31
CA GLN A 100 -14.30 -5.09 12.12
C GLN A 100 -15.58 -5.80 11.74
N SER A 101 -15.58 -7.12 11.86
CA SER A 101 -16.80 -7.93 11.67
C SER A 101 -16.89 -9.14 12.60
N PHE A 102 -15.89 -9.34 13.45
CA PHE A 102 -15.95 -10.30 14.54
C PHE A 102 -16.33 -9.54 15.82
N GLN A 103 -16.56 -10.22 16.94
CA GLN A 103 -16.72 -9.56 18.23
C GLN A 103 -15.62 -8.51 18.46
N PRO A 104 -15.89 -7.40 19.17
CA PRO A 104 -14.97 -6.28 19.29
C PRO A 104 -13.69 -6.71 20.03
N LEU A 105 -12.70 -7.13 19.25
CA LEU A 105 -11.39 -7.58 19.69
C LEU A 105 -10.37 -6.44 19.64
N ALA A 106 -10.65 -5.38 18.87
CA ALA A 106 -9.70 -4.33 18.55
C ALA A 106 -10.04 -3.02 19.28
N ALA A 107 -9.19 -2.65 20.25
CA ALA A 107 -9.18 -1.28 20.77
C ALA A 107 -8.92 -0.27 19.64
N ASN A 108 -9.33 0.99 19.86
CA ASN A 108 -8.98 2.08 18.96
C ASN A 108 -7.45 2.14 18.79
N LEU A 109 -6.99 2.50 17.59
CA LEU A 109 -5.56 2.71 17.32
C LEU A 109 -5.02 3.80 18.27
N PRO A 110 -4.13 3.47 19.22
CA PRO A 110 -3.58 4.45 20.15
C PRO A 110 -2.69 5.43 19.38
N LYS A 111 -2.61 6.68 19.86
CA LYS A 111 -1.84 7.74 19.18
C LYS A 111 -0.37 7.35 19.03
N GLU A 112 0.15 6.59 19.99
CA GLU A 112 1.52 6.09 20.04
C GLU A 112 1.81 5.04 18.96
N ALA A 113 0.80 4.27 18.54
CA ALA A 113 0.90 3.31 17.45
C ALA A 113 0.86 3.98 16.07
N MET A 114 0.39 5.22 15.99
CA MET A 114 0.36 5.94 14.72
C MET A 114 1.78 6.35 14.31
N PRO A 115 2.11 6.31 13.01
CA PRO A 115 3.34 6.88 12.50
C PRO A 115 3.54 8.31 12.98
N ARG A 116 4.77 8.66 13.40
CA ARG A 116 5.13 10.05 13.76
C ARG A 116 4.70 11.05 12.68
N ARG A 117 4.72 10.63 11.41
CA ARG A 117 4.29 11.45 10.28
C ARG A 117 2.81 11.87 10.31
N MET A 118 1.97 11.11 11.01
CA MET A 118 0.52 11.32 11.14
C MET A 118 0.09 11.83 12.52
N GLN A 119 0.90 11.67 13.57
CA GLN A 119 0.55 12.05 14.96
C GLN A 119 0.26 13.55 15.15
N ARG A 120 0.73 14.40 14.24
CA ARG A 120 0.52 15.86 14.27
C ARG A 120 -0.70 16.33 13.50
N ARG A 121 -1.33 15.44 12.72
CA ARG A 121 -2.56 15.73 11.98
C ARG A 121 -3.76 15.70 12.92
N LYS A 122 -4.87 16.31 12.49
CA LYS A 122 -6.17 16.09 13.14
C LYS A 122 -6.57 14.62 12.93
N ILE A 123 -6.67 13.86 14.01
CA ILE A 123 -7.04 12.44 13.95
C ILE A 123 -8.56 12.33 13.99
N GLN A 124 -9.11 11.63 13.02
CA GLN A 124 -10.51 11.20 12.99
C GLN A 124 -10.53 9.67 12.98
N VAL A 125 -11.26 9.06 13.91
CA VAL A 125 -11.51 7.62 13.87
C VAL A 125 -12.82 7.40 13.12
N TYR A 126 -12.80 6.52 12.13
CA TYR A 126 -14.00 6.03 11.47
C TYR A 126 -14.15 4.54 11.79
N ASP A 127 -15.25 4.18 12.44
CA ASP A 127 -15.51 2.80 12.85
C ASP A 127 -16.52 2.14 11.92
N CYS A 128 -16.07 1.14 11.18
CA CYS A 128 -16.87 0.29 10.31
C CYS A 128 -17.05 -1.05 11.02
N ASP A 129 -18.04 -1.10 11.91
CA ASP A 129 -18.38 -2.29 12.70
C ASP A 129 -19.51 -3.09 12.06
N LEU A 130 -19.16 -4.22 11.45
CA LEU A 130 -20.07 -5.15 10.80
C LEU A 130 -20.49 -6.31 11.72
N SER A 131 -20.04 -6.32 12.98
CA SER A 131 -20.18 -7.46 13.88
C SER A 131 -21.64 -7.81 14.19
N SER A 132 -22.55 -6.83 14.23
CA SER A 132 -23.99 -7.06 14.43
C SER A 132 -24.62 -7.93 13.34
N PHE A 133 -24.09 -7.87 12.12
CA PHE A 133 -24.57 -8.64 10.97
C PHE A 133 -23.87 -9.99 10.83
N MET A 134 -22.62 -10.07 11.26
CA MET A 134 -21.82 -11.29 11.09
C MET A 134 -21.88 -12.22 12.30
N ASN A 135 -22.32 -11.72 13.46
CA ASN A 135 -22.59 -12.53 14.65
C ASN A 135 -24.07 -12.93 14.78
N SER A 136 -24.93 -12.52 13.84
CA SER A 136 -26.34 -12.97 13.81
C SER A 136 -26.44 -14.42 13.34
N GLN A 137 -27.56 -15.07 13.67
CA GLN A 137 -27.91 -16.39 13.15
C GLN A 137 -29.27 -16.31 12.44
N PRO A 138 -29.34 -16.51 11.12
CA PRO A 138 -28.21 -16.67 10.19
C PRO A 138 -27.36 -15.40 10.06
N VAL A 139 -26.14 -15.53 9.55
CA VAL A 139 -25.29 -14.37 9.20
C VAL A 139 -25.95 -13.53 8.10
N ASP A 140 -25.75 -12.21 8.14
CA ASP A 140 -26.28 -11.26 7.15
C ASP A 140 -25.16 -10.49 6.41
N PRO A 141 -24.46 -11.11 5.44
CA PRO A 141 -23.46 -10.42 4.65
C PRO A 141 -24.03 -9.24 3.85
N ALA A 142 -25.31 -9.25 3.48
CA ALA A 142 -25.93 -8.18 2.71
C ALA A 142 -26.13 -6.91 3.56
N GLY A 143 -26.58 -7.06 4.81
CA GLY A 143 -26.63 -5.99 5.79
C GLY A 143 -25.25 -5.40 6.08
N ALA A 144 -24.23 -6.26 6.19
CA ALA A 144 -22.84 -5.84 6.35
C ALA A 144 -22.31 -5.04 5.13
N VAL A 145 -22.56 -5.49 3.90
CA VAL A 145 -22.22 -4.76 2.67
C VAL A 145 -22.87 -3.37 2.67
N ARG A 146 -24.16 -3.29 3.00
CA ARG A 146 -24.90 -2.02 3.07
C ARG A 146 -24.30 -1.04 4.07
N LEU A 147 -23.82 -1.53 5.22
CA LEU A 147 -23.15 -0.68 6.20
C LEU A 147 -21.78 -0.22 5.67
N GLN A 148 -21.02 -1.12 5.04
CA GLN A 148 -19.72 -0.82 4.47
C GLN A 148 -19.78 0.16 3.29
N GLU A 149 -20.86 0.24 2.52
CA GLU A 149 -21.05 1.28 1.49
C GLU A 149 -20.91 2.70 2.08
N LYS A 150 -21.29 2.89 3.35
CA LYS A 150 -21.12 4.17 4.05
C LYS A 150 -19.65 4.53 4.27
N LEU A 151 -18.75 3.54 4.40
CA LEU A 151 -17.31 3.77 4.47
C LEU A 151 -16.82 4.43 3.18
N ALA A 152 -17.18 3.89 2.02
CA ALA A 152 -16.78 4.44 0.72
C ALA A 152 -17.26 5.88 0.55
N GLN A 153 -18.53 6.15 0.88
CA GLN A 153 -19.12 7.49 0.84
C GLN A 153 -18.41 8.46 1.81
N HIS A 154 -18.09 8.00 3.02
CA HIS A 154 -17.36 8.80 4.00
C HIS A 154 -15.98 9.18 3.49
N ILE A 155 -15.20 8.23 2.98
CA ILE A 155 -13.86 8.48 2.45
C ILE A 155 -13.91 9.41 1.21
N ALA A 156 -14.89 9.24 0.33
CA ALA A 156 -15.11 10.18 -0.77
C ALA A 156 -15.46 11.60 -0.28
N GLY A 157 -16.21 11.72 0.82
CA GLY A 157 -16.48 12.99 1.49
C GLY A 157 -15.21 13.64 2.05
N VAL A 158 -14.44 12.88 2.85
CA VAL A 158 -13.15 13.32 3.41
C VAL A 158 -12.24 13.85 2.32
N ARG A 159 -12.06 13.08 1.24
CA ARG A 159 -11.20 13.45 0.11
C ARG A 159 -11.66 14.73 -0.59
N ARG A 160 -12.97 14.96 -0.73
CA ARG A 160 -13.51 16.20 -1.33
C ARG A 160 -13.30 17.41 -0.42
N SER A 161 -13.38 17.22 0.89
CA SER A 161 -13.19 18.30 1.87
C SER A 161 -11.73 18.61 2.19
N ASP A 162 -10.84 17.64 1.99
CA ASP A 162 -9.44 17.70 2.40
C ASP A 162 -8.58 16.83 1.46
N HIS A 163 -7.95 17.48 0.48
CA HIS A 163 -7.09 16.83 -0.51
C HIS A 163 -5.79 16.28 0.10
N ASP A 164 -5.36 16.83 1.23
CA ASP A 164 -4.17 16.39 1.94
C ASP A 164 -4.45 15.25 2.91
N ALA A 165 -5.71 14.79 3.03
CA ALA A 165 -6.10 13.74 3.96
C ALA A 165 -5.34 12.43 3.72
N ALA A 166 -4.86 11.83 4.80
CA ALA A 166 -4.23 10.52 4.80
C ALA A 166 -5.15 9.50 5.50
N LEU A 167 -5.08 8.24 5.07
CA LEU A 167 -5.90 7.17 5.65
C LEU A 167 -5.01 6.22 6.46
N GLY A 168 -5.56 5.66 7.53
CA GLY A 168 -5.02 4.48 8.20
C GLY A 168 -6.03 3.35 8.11
N TYR A 169 -5.61 2.14 7.79
CA TYR A 169 -6.50 0.98 7.69
C TYR A 169 -6.05 -0.14 8.61
N TYR A 170 -6.94 -0.57 9.49
CA TYR A 170 -6.70 -1.61 10.50
C TYR A 170 -7.99 -2.31 10.92
N GLY A 171 -7.87 -3.41 11.65
CA GLY A 171 -8.99 -4.14 12.24
C GLY A 171 -9.02 -5.62 11.90
N ILE A 172 -10.01 -6.34 12.42
CA ILE A 172 -10.17 -7.79 12.24
C ILE A 172 -11.53 -8.03 11.59
N VAL A 173 -11.52 -8.37 10.31
CA VAL A 173 -12.71 -8.41 9.46
C VAL A 173 -12.66 -9.60 8.51
N HIS A 174 -13.82 -10.17 8.18
CA HIS A 174 -13.94 -11.25 7.19
C HIS A 174 -13.35 -10.82 5.84
N ILE A 175 -12.75 -11.78 5.15
CA ILE A 175 -11.91 -11.57 3.97
C ILE A 175 -12.61 -10.77 2.86
N PRO A 176 -13.87 -11.08 2.46
CA PRO A 176 -14.52 -10.37 1.36
C PRO A 176 -14.68 -8.87 1.62
N PHE A 177 -14.90 -8.47 2.88
CA PHE A 177 -15.03 -7.06 3.26
C PHE A 177 -13.70 -6.30 3.16
N GLN A 178 -12.56 -6.96 3.40
CA GLN A 178 -11.23 -6.37 3.20
C GLN A 178 -11.05 -5.95 1.73
N PHE A 179 -11.34 -6.89 0.82
CA PHE A 179 -11.24 -6.65 -0.62
C PHE A 179 -12.25 -5.61 -1.09
N LEU A 180 -13.50 -5.67 -0.61
CA LEU A 180 -14.53 -4.69 -0.95
C LEU A 180 -14.13 -3.27 -0.50
N ALA A 181 -13.53 -3.13 0.68
CA ALA A 181 -13.05 -1.83 1.19
C ALA A 181 -11.91 -1.31 0.32
N GLY A 182 -10.97 -2.18 -0.03
CA GLY A 182 -9.88 -1.85 -0.94
C GLY A 182 -10.38 -1.40 -2.32
N CYS A 183 -11.27 -2.18 -2.92
CA CYS A 183 -11.84 -1.87 -4.23
C CYS A 183 -12.62 -0.54 -4.23
N SER A 184 -13.35 -0.26 -3.14
CA SER A 184 -14.13 0.98 -3.01
C SER A 184 -13.27 2.22 -2.78
N ILE A 185 -12.14 2.09 -2.06
CA ILE A 185 -11.22 3.21 -1.79
C ILE A 185 -10.28 3.47 -2.98
N SER A 186 -10.01 2.47 -3.81
CA SER A 186 -9.13 2.52 -4.99
C SER A 186 -7.64 2.81 -4.67
N THR A 187 -6.80 2.98 -5.70
CA THR A 187 -5.34 3.17 -5.58
C THR A 187 -4.89 4.52 -5.00
N TYR A 188 -5.81 5.46 -4.80
CA TYR A 188 -5.53 6.79 -4.22
C TYR A 188 -6.58 7.11 -3.15
N PRO A 189 -6.22 7.59 -1.93
CA PRO A 189 -4.99 8.27 -1.50
C PRO A 189 -3.91 7.37 -0.85
N GLU A 190 -2.88 7.98 -0.23
CA GLU A 190 -1.92 7.30 0.66
C GLU A 190 -2.66 6.61 1.81
N VAL A 191 -2.34 5.34 2.05
CA VAL A 191 -2.92 4.56 3.15
C VAL A 191 -1.81 3.96 3.99
N ALA A 192 -1.80 4.32 5.28
CA ALA A 192 -1.02 3.64 6.30
C ALA A 192 -1.69 2.30 6.66
N LEU A 193 -0.96 1.21 6.56
CA LEU A 193 -1.45 -0.15 6.80
C LEU A 193 -0.98 -0.63 8.17
N PHE A 194 -1.88 -1.17 8.97
CA PHE A 194 -1.55 -1.67 10.30
C PHE A 194 -1.91 -3.14 10.45
N GLU A 195 -1.10 -3.84 11.23
CA GLU A 195 -1.33 -5.23 11.64
C GLU A 195 -1.35 -5.33 13.17
N LEU A 196 -2.10 -6.31 13.68
CA LEU A 196 -2.14 -6.60 15.11
C LEU A 196 -0.98 -7.54 15.44
N ASN A 197 -0.08 -7.11 16.32
CA ASN A 197 0.89 -8.01 16.92
C ASN A 197 0.16 -8.92 17.92
N ARG A 198 0.08 -10.21 17.60
CA ARG A 198 -0.65 -11.21 18.39
C ARG A 198 -0.06 -11.46 19.78
N ASN A 199 1.23 -11.20 19.95
CA ASN A 199 1.93 -11.42 21.22
C ASN A 199 1.73 -10.24 22.18
N THR A 200 1.74 -9.01 21.67
CA THR A 200 1.60 -7.80 22.50
C THR A 200 0.17 -7.24 22.51
N ASN A 201 -0.71 -7.75 21.64
CA ASN A 201 -2.04 -7.22 21.38
C ASN A 201 -2.03 -5.71 21.02
N GLN A 202 -1.01 -5.29 20.27
CA GLN A 202 -0.83 -3.90 19.84
C GLN A 202 -0.82 -3.78 18.33
N TRP A 203 -1.49 -2.75 17.83
CA TRP A 203 -1.43 -2.37 16.42
C TRP A 203 -0.08 -1.72 16.11
N HIS A 204 0.49 -2.07 14.97
CA HIS A 204 1.70 -1.44 14.45
C HIS A 204 1.54 -1.18 12.96
N GLU A 205 2.08 -0.05 12.47
CA GLU A 205 2.18 0.18 11.04
C GLU A 205 3.15 -0.84 10.43
N LEU A 206 2.90 -1.26 9.19
CA LEU A 206 3.90 -1.98 8.40
C LEU A 206 5.18 -1.13 8.28
N ASN A 207 6.33 -1.81 8.33
CA ASN A 207 7.62 -1.14 8.19
C ASN A 207 7.82 -0.64 6.76
N THR A 208 8.53 0.48 6.62
CA THR A 208 8.95 0.99 5.30
C THR A 208 10.05 0.12 4.68
N GLY A 209 10.12 0.07 3.35
CA GLY A 209 11.12 -0.71 2.61
C GLY A 209 10.63 -2.11 2.23
N ASP A 210 11.55 -2.96 1.79
CA ASP A 210 11.22 -4.25 1.16
C ASP A 210 11.03 -5.41 2.14
N GLY A 211 11.62 -5.32 3.33
CA GLY A 211 11.64 -6.43 4.30
C GLY A 211 12.39 -7.66 3.79
N THR A 212 12.22 -8.80 4.47
CA THR A 212 12.78 -10.07 4.01
C THR A 212 12.08 -10.52 2.73
N ASN A 213 12.86 -10.95 1.74
CA ASN A 213 12.31 -11.48 0.49
C ASN A 213 11.55 -12.79 0.72
N LEU A 214 10.22 -12.73 0.59
CA LEU A 214 9.33 -13.89 0.75
C LEU A 214 9.29 -14.83 -0.47
N LYS A 215 10.00 -14.44 -1.55
CA LYS A 215 10.00 -15.10 -2.85
C LYS A 215 8.58 -15.42 -3.35
N PRO A 216 7.67 -14.44 -3.41
CA PRO A 216 6.33 -14.69 -3.90
C PRO A 216 6.37 -15.14 -5.36
N LYS A 217 5.54 -16.11 -5.72
CA LYS A 217 5.42 -16.66 -7.07
C LYS A 217 3.96 -16.70 -7.48
N LEU A 218 3.71 -16.35 -8.74
CA LEU A 218 2.46 -16.60 -9.43
C LEU A 218 2.64 -17.82 -10.33
N ILE A 219 1.89 -18.88 -10.07
CA ILE A 219 1.99 -20.15 -10.81
C ILE A 219 0.66 -20.44 -11.48
N ARG A 220 0.66 -20.60 -12.80
CA ARG A 220 -0.50 -21.14 -13.52
C ARG A 220 -0.53 -22.66 -13.32
N SER A 221 -1.43 -23.12 -12.45
CA SER A 221 -1.45 -24.51 -11.96
C SER A 221 -2.45 -25.41 -12.67
N ILE A 222 -3.53 -24.83 -13.21
CA ILE A 222 -4.51 -25.50 -14.07
C ILE A 222 -4.78 -24.57 -15.24
N ASP A 223 -4.67 -25.05 -16.48
CA ASP A 223 -4.87 -24.23 -17.68
C ASP A 223 -5.54 -25.05 -18.81
N PRO A 224 -6.86 -25.26 -18.74
CA PRO A 224 -7.58 -25.97 -19.79
C PRO A 224 -7.69 -25.09 -21.04
N ALA A 225 -7.92 -25.70 -22.20
CA ALA A 225 -7.98 -24.97 -23.47
C ALA A 225 -9.11 -23.92 -23.55
N ASN A 226 -10.26 -24.21 -22.91
CA ASN A 226 -11.45 -23.34 -22.93
C ASN A 226 -11.96 -23.10 -21.49
N PRO A 227 -11.26 -22.30 -20.67
CA PRO A 227 -11.70 -22.01 -19.32
C PRO A 227 -12.93 -21.10 -19.36
N THR A 228 -13.92 -21.42 -18.53
CA THR A 228 -15.16 -20.63 -18.37
C THR A 228 -15.12 -19.73 -17.14
N ALA A 229 -14.18 -19.98 -16.24
CA ALA A 229 -13.92 -19.23 -15.03
C ALA A 229 -12.40 -19.14 -14.78
N ALA A 230 -12.01 -18.23 -13.91
CA ALA A 230 -10.64 -18.15 -13.39
C ALA A 230 -10.65 -18.27 -11.87
N VAL A 231 -9.62 -18.92 -11.32
CA VAL A 231 -9.40 -19.08 -9.88
C VAL A 231 -8.06 -18.46 -9.52
N ILE A 232 -8.04 -17.66 -8.46
CA ILE A 232 -6.80 -17.18 -7.86
C ILE A 232 -6.78 -17.63 -6.40
N ARG A 233 -5.90 -18.59 -6.08
CA ARG A 233 -5.61 -18.99 -4.70
C ARG A 233 -4.42 -18.17 -4.19
N ILE A 234 -4.62 -17.44 -3.11
CA ILE A 234 -3.62 -16.55 -2.50
C ILE A 234 -3.22 -17.14 -1.14
N GLU A 235 -2.01 -17.66 -1.07
CA GLU A 235 -1.53 -18.54 0.01
C GLU A 235 -0.36 -17.89 0.74
N ILE A 236 -0.67 -16.92 1.61
CA ILE A 236 0.34 -16.17 2.35
C ILE A 236 0.44 -16.68 3.78
N SER A 237 -0.70 -16.81 4.47
CA SER A 237 -0.74 -17.30 5.85
C SER A 237 -0.86 -18.81 5.93
N TYR A 238 -1.68 -19.41 5.08
CA TYR A 238 -1.89 -20.85 5.01
C TYR A 238 -2.02 -21.31 3.56
N PRO A 239 -1.61 -22.56 3.23
CA PRO A 239 -1.96 -23.16 1.95
C PRO A 239 -3.47 -23.34 1.83
N ILE A 240 -3.99 -23.22 0.62
CA ILE A 240 -5.40 -23.44 0.28
C ILE A 240 -5.46 -24.67 -0.61
N SER A 241 -6.15 -25.72 -0.19
CA SER A 241 -6.24 -26.95 -0.97
C SER A 241 -6.86 -26.68 -2.35
N PRO A 242 -6.27 -27.16 -3.47
CA PRO A 242 -6.88 -27.09 -4.81
C PRO A 242 -8.25 -27.78 -4.89
N ALA A 243 -8.56 -28.67 -3.94
CA ALA A 243 -9.87 -29.32 -3.85
C ALA A 243 -10.98 -28.36 -3.38
N GLU A 244 -10.66 -27.24 -2.72
CA GLU A 244 -11.67 -26.29 -2.25
C GLU A 244 -12.37 -25.55 -3.41
N PRO A 245 -11.65 -24.92 -4.37
CA PRO A 245 -12.30 -24.37 -5.55
C PRO A 245 -13.06 -25.42 -6.38
N ALA A 246 -12.50 -26.63 -6.51
CA ALA A 246 -13.10 -27.72 -7.30
C ALA A 246 -14.48 -28.17 -6.78
N LYS A 247 -14.77 -27.99 -5.48
CA LYS A 247 -16.09 -28.27 -4.89
C LYS A 247 -17.17 -27.25 -5.29
N LEU A 248 -16.77 -26.07 -5.79
CA LEU A 248 -17.65 -24.89 -5.89
C LEU A 248 -17.80 -24.37 -7.32
N ILE A 249 -16.81 -24.64 -8.18
CA ILE A 249 -16.74 -24.06 -9.52
C ILE A 249 -17.07 -25.15 -10.53
N GLN A 250 -18.15 -24.93 -11.27
CA GLN A 250 -18.61 -25.84 -12.32
C GLN A 250 -17.79 -25.64 -13.60
N GLY A 251 -17.44 -26.75 -14.25
CA GLY A 251 -16.76 -26.73 -15.55
C GLY A 251 -15.27 -26.39 -15.47
N PRO A 252 -14.61 -26.26 -16.64
CA PRO A 252 -13.19 -25.97 -16.70
C PRO A 252 -12.88 -24.54 -16.26
N TYR A 253 -11.88 -24.39 -15.40
CA TYR A 253 -11.37 -23.09 -14.96
C TYR A 253 -9.85 -23.03 -15.06
N ARG A 254 -9.31 -21.83 -15.30
CA ARG A 254 -7.88 -21.56 -15.19
C ARG A 254 -7.53 -21.24 -13.75
N GLU A 255 -6.50 -21.84 -13.19
CA GLU A 255 -6.08 -21.63 -11.79
C GLU A 255 -4.70 -20.99 -11.69
N TYR A 256 -4.65 -19.89 -10.94
CA TYR A 256 -3.45 -19.20 -10.50
C TYR A 256 -3.22 -19.46 -9.00
N ALA A 257 -2.04 -19.94 -8.66
CA ALA A 257 -1.57 -20.07 -7.28
C ALA A 257 -0.54 -18.97 -7.00
N LEU A 258 -0.93 -17.98 -6.19
CA LEU A 258 -0.09 -16.90 -5.71
C LEU A 258 0.38 -17.23 -4.30
N ARG A 259 1.64 -17.67 -4.15
CA ARG A 259 2.17 -18.19 -2.88
C ARG A 259 3.56 -17.70 -2.58
N ILE A 260 3.91 -17.66 -1.29
CA ILE A 260 5.29 -17.46 -0.82
C ILE A 260 5.97 -18.80 -0.56
N GLU A 261 7.31 -18.81 -0.46
CA GLU A 261 8.11 -20.04 -0.28
C GLU A 261 7.70 -20.81 0.99
N ALA A 262 7.41 -20.10 2.07
CA ALA A 262 6.98 -20.67 3.33
C ALA A 262 5.77 -19.89 3.90
N PRO A 263 4.53 -20.30 3.58
CA PRO A 263 3.33 -19.70 4.13
C PRO A 263 3.35 -19.69 5.66
N GLY A 264 2.86 -18.61 6.24
CA GLY A 264 2.78 -18.47 7.68
C GLY A 264 2.11 -17.18 8.12
N ILE A 265 1.62 -17.18 9.34
CA ILE A 265 1.10 -15.98 9.99
C ILE A 265 2.23 -14.95 10.14
N ASP A 266 1.89 -13.66 10.13
CA ASP A 266 2.80 -12.53 10.36
C ASP A 266 4.00 -12.44 9.38
N LYS A 267 3.89 -13.04 8.19
CA LYS A 267 4.94 -12.97 7.14
C LYS A 267 5.02 -11.61 6.46
N ILE A 268 3.89 -10.90 6.34
CA ILE A 268 3.85 -9.54 5.82
C ILE A 268 4.11 -8.57 6.97
N SER A 269 5.24 -7.87 6.90
CA SER A 269 5.71 -6.92 7.91
C SER A 269 6.17 -5.59 7.30
N HIS A 270 6.28 -5.52 5.97
CA HIS A 270 6.79 -4.36 5.24
C HIS A 270 5.93 -3.99 4.03
N TYR A 271 5.90 -2.71 3.66
CA TYR A 271 5.17 -2.23 2.49
C TYR A 271 5.67 -2.84 1.17
N GLY A 272 6.98 -3.06 1.00
CA GLY A 272 7.51 -3.65 -0.23
C GLY A 272 7.05 -5.09 -0.45
N GLN A 273 6.77 -5.84 0.63
CA GLN A 273 6.16 -7.18 0.52
C GLN A 273 4.71 -7.09 0.03
N VAL A 274 3.92 -6.16 0.58
CA VAL A 274 2.55 -5.88 0.11
C VAL A 274 2.57 -5.47 -1.36
N HIS A 275 3.48 -4.58 -1.75
CA HIS A 275 3.62 -4.14 -3.13
C HIS A 275 3.96 -5.30 -4.07
N THR A 276 4.94 -6.13 -3.71
CA THR A 276 5.36 -7.27 -4.54
C THR A 276 4.21 -8.26 -4.76
N VAL A 277 3.49 -8.62 -3.70
CA VAL A 277 2.35 -9.54 -3.78
C VAL A 277 1.18 -8.92 -4.55
N SER A 278 0.92 -7.62 -4.34
CA SER A 278 -0.13 -6.88 -5.06
C SER A 278 0.16 -6.77 -6.54
N LYS A 279 1.43 -6.60 -6.93
CA LYS A 279 1.86 -6.57 -8.33
C LYS A 279 1.57 -7.91 -9.01
N LEU A 280 1.97 -9.02 -8.42
CA LEU A 280 1.70 -10.35 -8.96
C LEU A 280 0.20 -10.66 -9.03
N PHE A 281 -0.59 -10.21 -8.06
CA PHE A 281 -2.05 -10.33 -8.13
C PHE A 281 -2.63 -9.51 -9.28
N ARG A 282 -2.12 -8.29 -9.49
CA ARG A 282 -2.51 -7.44 -10.61
C ARG A 282 -2.16 -8.08 -11.95
N GLU A 283 -0.96 -8.66 -12.07
CA GLU A 283 -0.53 -9.41 -13.25
C GLU A 283 -1.51 -10.56 -13.57
N ALA A 284 -1.96 -11.32 -12.55
CA ALA A 284 -2.97 -12.36 -12.75
C ALA A 284 -4.31 -11.82 -13.26
N LEU A 285 -4.79 -10.69 -12.73
CA LEU A 285 -6.02 -10.04 -13.19
C LEU A 285 -5.90 -9.54 -14.64
N ASP A 286 -4.78 -8.91 -14.97
CA ASP A 286 -4.51 -8.40 -16.31
C ASP A 286 -4.38 -9.57 -17.32
N GLU A 287 -3.71 -10.67 -16.97
CA GLU A 287 -3.67 -11.89 -17.79
C GLU A 287 -5.06 -12.47 -18.02
N ILE A 288 -5.88 -12.59 -16.97
CA ILE A 288 -7.26 -13.10 -17.10
C ILE A 288 -8.08 -12.21 -18.03
N HIS A 289 -7.99 -10.89 -17.88
CA HIS A 289 -8.74 -9.96 -18.71
C HIS A 289 -8.31 -10.01 -20.19
N ASN A 290 -7.01 -10.13 -20.45
CA ASN A 290 -6.46 -10.09 -21.80
C ASN A 290 -6.54 -11.43 -22.53
N GLU A 291 -6.39 -12.55 -21.82
CA GLU A 291 -6.33 -13.88 -22.45
C GLU A 291 -7.67 -14.61 -22.44
N LEU A 292 -8.53 -14.35 -21.44
CA LEU A 292 -9.81 -15.04 -21.34
C LEU A 292 -10.92 -14.17 -21.97
N GLY A 293 -11.45 -14.63 -23.12
CA GLY A 293 -12.65 -14.07 -23.73
C GLY A 293 -13.89 -14.22 -22.84
N ASN A 294 -15.10 -13.88 -23.31
CA ASN A 294 -16.37 -14.04 -22.57
C ASN A 294 -16.44 -13.46 -21.13
N ALA A 295 -15.46 -12.66 -20.69
CA ALA A 295 -15.39 -12.04 -19.36
C ALA A 295 -15.66 -13.04 -18.20
N PRO A 296 -14.81 -14.07 -17.99
CA PRO A 296 -15.02 -15.08 -16.96
C PRO A 296 -15.11 -14.45 -15.57
N ILE A 297 -15.88 -15.11 -14.70
CA ILE A 297 -15.88 -14.81 -13.28
C ILE A 297 -14.51 -15.22 -12.69
N VAL A 298 -13.91 -14.30 -11.93
CA VAL A 298 -12.67 -14.54 -11.19
C VAL A 298 -13.01 -14.87 -9.75
N HIS A 299 -12.69 -16.08 -9.33
CA HIS A 299 -12.93 -16.61 -7.99
C HIS A 299 -11.64 -16.50 -7.16
N VAL A 300 -11.65 -15.65 -6.13
CA VAL A 300 -10.52 -15.40 -5.26
C VAL A 300 -10.70 -16.13 -3.93
N PHE A 301 -9.75 -17.00 -3.63
CA PHE A 301 -9.62 -17.70 -2.36
C PHE A 301 -8.36 -17.18 -1.68
N TYR A 302 -8.53 -16.60 -0.49
CA TYR A 302 -7.45 -15.85 0.15
C TYR A 302 -7.15 -16.37 1.55
N SER A 303 -5.87 -16.44 1.87
CA SER A 303 -5.35 -16.72 3.20
C SER A 303 -4.17 -15.81 3.45
N GLY A 304 -4.40 -14.74 4.20
CA GLY A 304 -3.39 -13.73 4.49
C GLY A 304 -3.87 -12.65 5.47
N PRO A 305 -3.00 -11.68 5.77
CA PRO A 305 -3.29 -10.62 6.74
C PRO A 305 -4.15 -9.48 6.16
N VAL A 306 -4.84 -8.75 7.03
CA VAL A 306 -5.87 -7.76 6.66
C VAL A 306 -5.33 -6.64 5.77
N SER A 307 -4.12 -6.13 6.06
CA SER A 307 -3.44 -5.10 5.27
C SER A 307 -3.23 -5.53 3.81
N LEU A 308 -2.89 -6.80 3.60
CA LEU A 308 -2.69 -7.36 2.28
C LEU A 308 -4.04 -7.55 1.58
N GLY A 309 -5.04 -8.16 2.22
CA GLY A 309 -6.37 -8.34 1.61
C GLY A 309 -6.99 -7.01 1.15
N PHE A 310 -6.87 -5.97 1.98
CA PHE A 310 -7.25 -4.61 1.60
C PHE A 310 -6.46 -4.09 0.39
N SER A 311 -5.12 -4.21 0.42
CA SER A 311 -4.25 -3.73 -0.67
C SER A 311 -4.48 -4.47 -1.99
N LEU A 312 -4.81 -5.75 -1.95
CA LEU A 312 -5.21 -6.55 -3.10
C LEU A 312 -6.55 -6.07 -3.66
N GLY A 313 -7.53 -5.79 -2.78
CA GLY A 313 -8.79 -5.17 -3.18
C GLY A 313 -8.59 -3.87 -3.97
N ARG A 314 -7.62 -3.04 -3.57
CA ARG A 314 -7.29 -1.78 -4.26
C ARG A 314 -6.74 -1.98 -5.68
N GLN A 315 -6.24 -3.19 -6.01
CA GLN A 315 -5.79 -3.51 -7.36
C GLN A 315 -6.95 -3.82 -8.31
N ILE A 316 -8.15 -4.09 -7.77
CA ILE A 316 -9.34 -4.43 -8.55
C ILE A 316 -10.02 -3.16 -9.04
N SER A 317 -10.10 -3.00 -10.36
CA SER A 317 -10.88 -1.94 -11.00
C SER A 317 -12.25 -2.46 -11.40
N ARG A 318 -13.32 -1.79 -10.92
CA ARG A 318 -14.72 -2.09 -11.30
C ARG A 318 -15.02 -1.85 -12.79
N THR A 319 -14.19 -1.03 -13.46
CA THR A 319 -14.41 -0.63 -14.86
C THR A 319 -13.54 -1.37 -15.86
N ILE A 320 -12.53 -2.11 -15.40
CA ILE A 320 -11.56 -2.79 -16.28
C ILE A 320 -11.65 -4.29 -16.11
N HIS A 321 -11.64 -4.78 -14.87
CA HIS A 321 -11.56 -6.22 -14.64
C HIS A 321 -12.92 -6.89 -14.75
N ASN A 322 -12.89 -8.19 -15.07
CA ASN A 322 -14.07 -9.04 -15.04
C ASN A 322 -14.61 -9.14 -13.60
N ARG A 323 -15.79 -9.76 -13.45
CA ARG A 323 -16.40 -9.93 -12.13
C ARG A 323 -15.48 -10.68 -11.18
N VAL A 324 -15.19 -10.12 -10.00
CA VAL A 324 -14.33 -10.74 -8.99
C VAL A 324 -15.14 -11.14 -7.75
N PHE A 325 -15.24 -12.44 -7.51
CA PHE A 325 -15.87 -13.01 -6.32
C PHE A 325 -14.80 -13.34 -5.30
N VAL A 326 -14.87 -12.72 -4.12
CA VAL A 326 -13.95 -13.00 -3.01
C VAL A 326 -14.70 -13.80 -1.96
N TYR A 327 -14.18 -14.99 -1.64
CA TYR A 327 -14.87 -15.91 -0.73
C TYR A 327 -14.39 -15.79 0.71
N ASN A 328 -15.32 -16.00 1.63
CA ASN A 328 -15.02 -16.12 3.05
C ASN A 328 -14.77 -17.58 3.43
N TYR A 329 -13.68 -17.86 4.14
CA TYR A 329 -13.43 -19.17 4.72
C TYR A 329 -14.07 -19.30 6.10
N THR A 330 -14.76 -20.40 6.36
CA THR A 330 -15.28 -20.79 7.68
C THR A 330 -15.08 -22.28 7.84
N SER A 331 -14.17 -22.69 8.73
CA SER A 331 -13.82 -24.10 8.91
C SER A 331 -14.99 -24.99 9.36
N GLN A 332 -16.01 -24.39 9.97
CA GLN A 332 -17.20 -25.08 10.49
C GLN A 332 -18.33 -25.19 9.46
N SER A 333 -18.22 -24.55 8.29
CA SER A 333 -19.24 -24.63 7.24
C SER A 333 -18.91 -25.72 6.22
N ASN A 334 -19.95 -26.28 5.59
CA ASN A 334 -19.80 -27.17 4.44
C ASN A 334 -20.67 -26.64 3.28
N PRO A 335 -20.08 -26.08 2.21
CA PRO A 335 -18.64 -25.95 1.96
C PRO A 335 -17.95 -24.95 2.90
N ALA A 336 -16.63 -25.07 3.06
CA ALA A 336 -15.85 -24.15 3.90
C ALA A 336 -15.86 -22.70 3.36
N TYR A 337 -16.13 -22.54 2.07
CA TYR A 337 -16.36 -21.24 1.42
C TYR A 337 -17.84 -21.08 1.05
N ALA A 338 -18.72 -21.07 2.06
CA ALA A 338 -20.18 -21.03 1.89
C ALA A 338 -20.73 -19.73 1.28
N TRP A 339 -19.97 -18.64 1.36
CA TRP A 339 -20.37 -17.34 0.83
C TRP A 339 -19.17 -16.48 0.44
N GLY A 340 -19.43 -15.45 -0.36
CA GLY A 340 -18.48 -14.45 -0.79
C GLY A 340 -19.16 -13.15 -1.22
N ILE A 341 -18.36 -12.22 -1.75
CA ILE A 341 -18.84 -10.94 -2.28
C ILE A 341 -18.29 -10.73 -3.69
N ASP A 342 -19.16 -10.33 -4.61
CA ASP A 342 -18.78 -9.69 -5.86
C ASP A 342 -18.30 -8.27 -5.57
N VAL A 343 -16.99 -8.08 -5.50
CA VAL A 343 -16.39 -6.78 -5.11
C VAL A 343 -16.36 -5.77 -6.25
N THR A 344 -16.60 -6.24 -7.48
CA THR A 344 -16.62 -5.41 -8.70
C THR A 344 -17.99 -4.84 -9.02
N ARG A 345 -19.05 -5.51 -8.56
CA ARG A 345 -20.43 -5.11 -8.83
C ARG A 345 -20.81 -3.87 -8.01
N ASP A 346 -21.38 -2.88 -8.68
CA ASP A 346 -22.04 -1.72 -8.06
C ASP A 346 -23.55 -1.93 -8.19
N SER A 347 -24.14 -2.68 -7.27
CA SER A 347 -25.55 -3.08 -7.30
C SER A 347 -26.08 -3.20 -5.87
N PRO A 348 -27.40 -3.32 -5.67
CA PRO A 348 -27.95 -3.45 -4.33
C PRO A 348 -27.23 -4.55 -3.51
N PRO A 349 -26.97 -4.34 -2.20
CA PRO A 349 -26.13 -5.23 -1.39
C PRO A 349 -26.46 -6.73 -1.47
N HIS A 350 -27.74 -7.08 -1.63
CA HIS A 350 -28.18 -8.47 -1.73
C HIS A 350 -27.73 -9.18 -3.03
N GLU A 351 -27.50 -8.43 -4.11
CA GLU A 351 -26.99 -8.95 -5.38
C GLU A 351 -25.47 -9.06 -5.41
N MET A 352 -24.78 -8.41 -4.47
CA MET A 352 -23.32 -8.50 -4.32
C MET A 352 -22.92 -9.74 -3.54
N VAL A 353 -23.80 -10.29 -2.70
CA VAL A 353 -23.51 -11.51 -1.93
C VAL A 353 -23.63 -12.73 -2.83
N VAL A 354 -22.59 -13.54 -2.84
CA VAL A 354 -22.53 -14.80 -3.59
C VAL A 354 -22.65 -15.95 -2.59
N TRP A 355 -23.70 -16.75 -2.70
CA TRP A 355 -23.87 -17.97 -1.92
C TRP A 355 -23.40 -19.16 -2.74
N THR A 356 -22.61 -20.04 -2.14
CA THR A 356 -22.11 -21.24 -2.83
C THR A 356 -23.00 -22.43 -2.56
N ARG A 357 -22.99 -23.36 -3.51
CA ARG A 357 -23.55 -24.70 -3.38
C ARG A 357 -22.46 -25.67 -3.82
N LEU A 358 -22.42 -26.85 -3.23
CA LEU A 358 -21.56 -27.91 -3.71
C LEU A 358 -21.97 -28.27 -5.14
N VAL A 359 -20.97 -28.47 -6.00
CA VAL A 359 -21.13 -28.85 -7.41
C VAL A 359 -21.38 -30.33 -7.57
#